data_AF-A0A099NRS9-F1
#
_entry.id   AF-A0A099NRS9-F1
#
_cell.length_a   1.000
_cell.length_b   1.000
_cell.length_c   1.000
_cell.angle_alpha   90.00
_cell.angle_beta   90.00
_cell.angle_gamma   90.00
#
_symmetry.space_group_name_H-M   'P 1'
#
loop_
_entity.id
_entity.type
_entity.pdbx_description
1 polymer ?
#
loop_
_entity_poly.entity_id
_entity_poly.type
_entity_poly.pdbx_seq_one_letter_code
_entity_poly.pdbx_strand_id
1 'polypeptide(L)'
;MIFTKFLNIDHVYDSWNRLGRLKNGKVLQSRFIVDHLRSFKKFLEAATKPQHSNRSLTRTKCSKNNNDSSPDNFNINNDDDNDLKCIEDFIVNIDKFHISGDGKTSLTKDYNRLRKMQSQSSEYQQLRNYFDIIMEIPFWTVGEKGQANIDINNARKILDRDHYGMESVKERIIQHLAVLKLTENTPADAKSPILLLNGPPGV
;
A
#
# COMPACT_ATOMS: atom_id res chain seq x y z
N MET A 1 -4.86 31.45 -13.90
CA MET A 1 -4.62 30.12 -14.51
C MET A 1 -4.76 28.99 -13.46
N ILE A 2 -5.91 28.84 -12.80
CA ILE A 2 -6.16 27.74 -11.84
C ILE A 2 -6.90 26.56 -12.51
N PHE A 3 -7.73 26.85 -13.52
CA PHE A 3 -8.57 25.83 -14.17
C PHE A 3 -7.79 24.81 -15.02
N THR A 4 -6.70 25.21 -15.68
CA THR A 4 -5.88 24.29 -16.50
C THR A 4 -5.11 23.26 -15.67
N LYS A 5 -4.96 23.47 -14.36
CA LYS A 5 -4.20 22.58 -13.47
C LYS A 5 -5.04 21.46 -12.83
N PHE A 6 -6.36 21.62 -12.79
CA PHE A 6 -7.25 20.68 -12.07
C PHE A 6 -8.36 20.06 -12.92
N LEU A 7 -8.70 20.64 -14.08
CA LEU A 7 -9.56 19.99 -15.07
C LEU A 7 -8.82 19.99 -16.41
N ASN A 8 -8.37 18.82 -16.85
CA ASN A 8 -7.80 18.67 -18.19
C ASN A 8 -8.95 18.75 -19.22
N ILE A 9 -9.22 19.97 -19.70
CA ILE A 9 -10.33 20.26 -20.63
C ILE A 9 -10.19 19.47 -21.94
N ASP A 10 -8.96 19.24 -22.39
CA ASP A 10 -8.68 18.45 -23.59
C ASP A 10 -9.11 17.00 -23.41
N HIS A 11 -8.86 16.42 -22.23
CA HIS A 11 -9.32 15.07 -21.90
C HIS A 11 -10.85 14.96 -21.84
N VAL A 12 -11.54 15.98 -21.34
CA VAL A 12 -13.01 16.02 -21.32
C VAL A 12 -13.57 16.13 -22.75
N TYR A 13 -12.96 16.96 -23.59
CA TYR A 13 -13.34 17.14 -24.99
C TYR A 13 -13.14 15.86 -25.82
N ASP A 14 -11.99 15.20 -25.67
CA ASP A 14 -11.70 13.94 -26.37
C ASP A 14 -12.63 12.81 -25.91
N SER A 15 -12.92 12.73 -24.61
CA SER A 15 -13.86 11.76 -24.05
C SER A 15 -15.27 12.01 -24.58
N TRP A 16 -15.71 13.27 -24.64
CA TRP A 16 -17.00 13.68 -25.20
C TRP A 16 -17.16 13.26 -26.67
N ASN A 17 -16.14 13.52 -27.50
CA ASN A 17 -16.15 13.18 -28.92
C ASN A 17 -16.11 11.66 -29.16
N ARG A 18 -15.41 10.89 -28.33
CA ARG A 18 -15.38 9.42 -28.39
C ARG A 18 -16.73 8.81 -28.06
N LEU A 19 -17.39 9.31 -27.00
CA LEU A 19 -18.72 8.85 -26.58
C LEU A 19 -19.79 9.09 -27.65
N GLY A 20 -19.69 10.19 -28.40
CA GLY A 20 -20.61 10.51 -29.50
C GLY A 20 -20.57 9.52 -30.68
N ARG A 21 -19.49 8.75 -30.85
CA ARG A 21 -19.33 7.77 -31.94
C ARG A 21 -19.98 6.41 -31.65
N LEU A 22 -20.47 6.19 -30.42
CA LEU A 22 -21.07 4.92 -30.00
C LEU A 22 -22.56 4.84 -30.38
N LYS A 23 -23.09 3.62 -30.58
CA LYS A 23 -24.52 3.38 -30.94
C LYS A 23 -25.52 4.02 -29.95
N ASN A 24 -25.12 4.17 -28.67
CA ASN A 24 -25.91 4.82 -27.61
C ASN A 24 -25.37 6.21 -27.22
N GLY A 25 -24.60 6.86 -28.10
CA GLY A 25 -23.75 8.00 -27.76
C GLY A 25 -24.46 9.16 -27.07
N LYS A 26 -25.71 9.50 -27.47
CA LYS A 26 -26.49 10.58 -26.84
C LYS A 26 -26.79 10.33 -25.35
N VAL A 27 -27.06 9.08 -24.98
CA VAL A 27 -27.38 8.70 -23.58
C VAL A 27 -26.12 8.66 -22.73
N LEU A 28 -25.00 8.22 -23.30
CA LEU A 28 -23.72 8.26 -22.60
C LEU A 28 -23.20 9.68 -22.44
N GLN A 29 -23.37 10.53 -23.44
CA GLN A 29 -23.02 11.95 -23.38
C GLN A 29 -23.84 12.69 -22.29
N SER A 30 -25.15 12.47 -22.22
CA SER A 30 -25.96 13.11 -21.18
C SER A 30 -25.57 12.66 -19.76
N ARG A 31 -25.31 11.36 -19.56
CA ARG A 31 -24.80 10.84 -18.28
C ARG A 31 -23.43 11.42 -17.93
N PHE A 32 -22.52 11.47 -18.89
CA PHE A 32 -21.18 12.02 -18.71
C PHE A 32 -21.22 13.48 -18.22
N ILE A 33 -22.06 14.34 -18.82
CA ILE A 33 -22.24 15.72 -18.33
C ILE A 33 -22.84 15.74 -16.93
N VAL A 34 -23.87 14.92 -16.67
CA VAL A 34 -24.54 14.88 -15.35
C VAL A 34 -23.56 14.48 -14.24
N ASP A 35 -22.69 13.51 -14.50
CA ASP A 35 -21.69 13.06 -13.54
C ASP A 35 -20.60 14.11 -13.31
N HIS A 36 -20.17 14.81 -14.38
CA HIS A 36 -19.25 15.95 -14.26
C HIS A 36 -19.86 17.12 -13.48
N LEU A 37 -21.11 17.49 -13.74
CA LEU A 37 -21.80 18.56 -13.00
C LEU A 37 -22.04 18.18 -11.54
N ARG A 38 -22.37 16.91 -11.26
CA ARG A 38 -22.51 16.39 -9.89
C ARG A 38 -21.19 16.45 -9.13
N SER A 39 -20.09 16.08 -9.79
CA SER A 39 -18.74 16.13 -9.21
C SER A 39 -18.30 17.58 -8.97
N PHE A 40 -18.59 18.48 -9.92
CA PHE A 40 -18.34 19.90 -9.78
C PHE A 40 -19.17 20.53 -8.66
N LYS A 41 -20.45 20.15 -8.51
CA LYS A 41 -21.28 20.57 -7.37
C LYS A 41 -20.65 20.14 -6.04
N LYS A 42 -20.20 18.88 -5.92
CA LYS A 42 -19.50 18.40 -4.72
C LYS A 42 -18.20 19.17 -4.46
N PHE A 43 -17.46 19.51 -5.51
CA PHE A 43 -16.26 20.33 -5.41
C PHE A 43 -16.57 21.75 -4.93
N LEU A 44 -17.58 22.40 -5.51
CA LEU A 44 -18.03 23.71 -5.05
C LEU A 44 -18.54 23.66 -3.62
N GLU A 45 -19.30 22.64 -3.24
CA GLU A 45 -19.76 22.44 -1.88
C GLU A 45 -18.60 22.28 -0.89
N ALA A 46 -17.53 21.59 -1.31
CA ALA A 46 -16.29 21.48 -0.55
C ALA A 46 -15.50 22.80 -0.50
N ALA A 47 -15.59 23.62 -1.55
CA ALA A 47 -14.93 24.93 -1.62
C ALA A 47 -15.69 26.03 -0.87
N THR A 48 -17.03 25.93 -0.74
CA THR A 48 -17.89 26.91 -0.07
C THR A 48 -18.06 26.66 1.43
N LYS A 49 -17.78 25.45 1.92
CA LYS A 49 -17.81 25.16 3.36
C LYS A 49 -16.64 25.88 4.06
N PRO A 50 -16.88 26.76 5.06
CA PRO A 50 -15.81 27.40 5.80
C PRO A 50 -14.97 26.36 6.54
N GLN A 51 -13.65 26.49 6.42
CA GLN A 51 -12.65 25.61 7.01
C GLN A 51 -12.68 25.73 8.55
N HIS A 52 -13.40 24.84 9.24
CA HIS A 52 -12.96 24.46 10.57
C HIS A 52 -11.83 23.43 10.40
N SER A 53 -10.61 23.96 10.50
CA SER A 53 -9.33 23.29 10.77
C SER A 53 -9.10 21.89 10.22
N ASN A 54 -8.22 21.87 9.21
CA ASN A 54 -7.10 20.95 9.00
C ASN A 54 -7.39 19.55 8.41
N ARG A 55 -7.08 19.42 7.10
CA ARG A 55 -6.40 18.21 6.59
C ARG A 55 -5.51 18.52 5.39
N SER A 56 -4.23 18.73 5.66
CA SER A 56 -3.16 18.75 4.67
C SER A 56 -2.79 17.32 4.27
N LEU A 57 -3.08 16.98 3.01
CA LEU A 57 -2.41 15.90 2.30
C LEU A 57 -1.03 16.41 1.84
N THR A 58 0.00 16.18 2.63
CA THR A 58 1.39 16.17 2.14
C THR A 58 2.15 15.01 2.73
N ARG A 59 2.59 14.14 1.81
CA ARG A 59 3.70 13.20 1.97
C ARG A 59 4.96 14.00 2.37
N THR A 60 5.52 13.75 3.54
CA THR A 60 6.88 14.21 3.88
C THR A 60 7.64 13.11 4.61
N LYS A 61 8.77 12.73 4.02
CA LYS A 61 9.85 11.98 4.69
C LYS A 61 10.22 12.71 5.99
N CYS A 62 10.53 11.96 7.04
CA CYS A 62 11.17 12.50 8.24
C CYS A 62 12.51 13.15 7.87
N SER A 63 12.53 14.48 7.91
CA SER A 63 13.74 15.29 7.84
C SER A 63 14.16 15.59 9.27
N LYS A 64 15.34 15.13 9.66
CA LYS A 64 16.08 15.67 10.82
C LYS A 64 16.49 17.09 10.46
N ASN A 65 16.04 18.08 11.23
CA ASN A 65 16.66 19.41 11.28
C ASN A 65 16.98 19.75 12.74
N ASN A 66 18.27 19.94 12.99
CA ASN A 66 18.82 20.51 14.22
C ASN A 66 18.46 22.00 14.27
N ASN A 67 18.16 22.51 15.47
CA ASN A 67 18.66 23.79 16.00
C ASN A 67 18.22 23.93 17.47
N ASP A 68 19.22 24.06 18.34
CA ASP A 68 19.12 24.31 19.77
C ASP A 68 18.55 25.71 20.08
N SER A 69 17.81 25.86 21.19
CA SER A 69 18.03 26.87 22.25
C SER A 69 16.92 26.85 23.33
N SER A 70 17.32 26.46 24.55
CA SER A 70 16.81 26.89 25.87
C SER A 70 15.51 26.29 26.46
N PRO A 71 15.41 26.23 27.81
CA PRO A 71 15.05 25.01 28.54
C PRO A 71 13.66 25.04 29.19
N ASP A 72 13.30 23.88 29.75
CA ASP A 72 12.25 23.67 30.76
C ASP A 72 10.79 23.70 30.26
N ASN A 73 10.37 22.58 29.68
CA ASN A 73 9.14 21.88 30.10
C ASN A 73 9.13 20.47 29.51
N PHE A 74 9.35 19.46 30.34
CA PHE A 74 9.15 18.04 30.00
C PHE A 74 7.65 17.81 29.75
N ASN A 75 7.19 18.07 28.53
CA ASN A 75 5.83 17.78 28.11
C ASN A 75 5.76 16.36 27.55
N ILE A 76 5.83 15.38 28.46
CA ILE A 76 5.86 13.94 28.17
C ILE A 76 4.54 13.41 27.57
N ASN A 77 3.48 14.23 27.52
CA ASN A 77 2.12 13.76 27.25
C ASN A 77 1.61 13.96 25.80
N ASN A 78 2.44 14.40 24.84
CA ASN A 78 1.96 14.67 23.48
C ASN A 78 2.27 13.56 22.46
N ASP A 79 3.21 12.65 22.73
CA ASP A 79 3.61 11.62 21.75
C ASP A 79 2.63 10.43 21.77
N ASP A 80 2.22 9.97 22.96
CA ASP A 80 1.31 8.82 23.11
C ASP A 80 -0.07 9.04 22.45
N ASP A 81 -0.58 10.28 22.50
CA ASP A 81 -1.86 10.66 21.88
C ASP A 81 -1.81 10.65 20.35
N ASN A 82 -0.63 10.81 19.76
CA ASN A 82 -0.45 10.71 18.32
C ASN A 82 -0.40 9.25 17.87
N ASP A 83 0.23 8.38 18.66
CA ASP A 83 0.35 6.96 18.34
C ASP A 83 -0.99 6.22 18.43
N LEU A 84 -1.80 6.53 19.44
CA LEU A 84 -3.16 5.99 19.57
C LEU A 84 -4.03 6.33 18.35
N LYS A 85 -3.89 7.55 17.80
CA LYS A 85 -4.60 7.97 16.59
C LYS A 85 -4.12 7.22 15.36
N CYS A 86 -2.81 6.96 15.23
CA CYS A 86 -2.27 6.15 14.13
C CYS A 86 -2.85 4.73 14.14
N ILE A 87 -2.95 4.11 15.31
CA ILE A 87 -3.55 2.78 15.47
C ILE A 87 -5.05 2.82 15.15
N GLU A 88 -5.77 3.86 15.59
CA GLU A 88 -7.18 4.05 15.24
C GLU A 88 -7.39 4.16 13.72
N ASP A 89 -6.58 5.00 13.06
CA ASP A 89 -6.60 5.16 11.60
C ASP A 89 -6.30 3.83 10.89
N PHE A 90 -5.40 3.01 11.41
CA PHE A 90 -5.11 1.67 10.88
C PHE A 90 -6.35 0.76 10.97
N ILE A 91 -7.02 0.72 12.12
CA ILE A 91 -8.22 -0.10 12.33
C ILE A 91 -9.38 0.36 11.44
N VAL A 92 -9.57 1.68 11.24
CA VAL A 92 -10.59 2.20 10.31
C VAL A 92 -10.29 1.77 8.87
N ASN A 93 -9.01 1.69 8.49
CA ASN A 93 -8.58 1.28 7.17
C ASN A 93 -8.37 -0.23 7.02
N ILE A 94 -8.75 -1.05 8.01
CA ILE A 94 -8.45 -2.49 8.05
C ILE A 94 -9.02 -3.26 6.85
N ASP A 95 -10.11 -2.76 6.25
CA ASP A 95 -10.72 -3.40 5.08
C ASP A 95 -9.94 -3.22 3.78
N LYS A 96 -9.06 -2.21 3.72
CA LYS A 96 -8.15 -2.01 2.58
C LYS A 96 -7.00 -3.02 2.59
N PHE A 97 -6.61 -3.47 3.77
CA PHE A 97 -5.60 -4.48 3.95
C PHE A 97 -6.31 -5.83 3.84
N HIS A 98 -5.96 -6.66 2.87
CA HIS A 98 -6.56 -7.98 2.61
C HIS A 98 -6.24 -9.01 3.73
N ILE A 99 -6.52 -8.66 4.98
CA ILE A 99 -6.29 -9.46 6.19
C ILE A 99 -7.42 -10.49 6.30
N SER A 100 -7.08 -11.70 6.74
CA SER A 100 -8.05 -12.76 7.01
C SER A 100 -9.10 -12.31 8.04
N GLY A 101 -10.32 -12.85 7.96
CA GLY A 101 -11.41 -12.53 8.89
C GLY A 101 -11.03 -12.71 10.36
N ASP A 102 -10.33 -13.81 10.68
CA ASP A 102 -9.88 -14.11 12.05
C ASP A 102 -8.82 -13.11 12.55
N GLY A 103 -7.98 -12.61 11.64
CA GLY A 103 -7.00 -11.57 11.94
C GLY A 103 -7.69 -10.25 12.29
N LYS A 104 -8.72 -9.86 11.52
CA LYS A 104 -9.49 -8.64 11.78
C LYS A 104 -10.20 -8.65 13.13
N THR A 105 -10.81 -9.78 13.51
CA THR A 105 -11.50 -9.91 14.79
C THR A 105 -10.53 -9.82 15.96
N SER A 106 -9.37 -10.47 15.85
CA SER A 106 -8.30 -10.43 16.86
C SER A 106 -7.76 -9.00 17.04
N LEU A 107 -7.42 -8.32 15.94
CA LEU A 107 -6.93 -6.94 15.97
C LEU A 107 -7.92 -5.95 16.59
N THR A 108 -9.20 -6.10 16.26
CA THR A 108 -10.27 -5.25 16.83
C THR A 108 -10.43 -5.49 18.32
N LYS A 109 -10.33 -6.74 18.77
CA LYS A 109 -10.38 -7.10 20.19
C LYS A 109 -9.20 -6.51 20.96
N ASP A 110 -8.00 -6.62 20.40
CA ASP A 110 -6.78 -6.09 21.00
C ASP A 110 -6.77 -4.56 21.03
N TYR A 111 -7.26 -3.89 19.99
CA TYR A 111 -7.42 -2.43 19.99
C TYR A 111 -8.38 -1.96 21.08
N ASN A 112 -9.52 -2.65 21.24
CA ASN A 112 -10.47 -2.36 22.31
C ASN A 112 -9.88 -2.57 23.72
N ARG A 113 -8.94 -3.50 23.87
CA ARG A 113 -8.19 -3.71 25.11
C ARG A 113 -7.21 -2.56 25.34
N LEU A 114 -6.45 -2.18 24.32
CA LEU A 114 -5.46 -1.08 24.37
C LEU A 114 -6.10 0.23 24.84
N ARG A 115 -7.26 0.60 24.28
CA ARG A 115 -7.98 1.85 24.65
C ARG A 115 -8.42 1.91 26.10
N LYS A 116 -8.64 0.77 26.75
CA LYS A 116 -9.10 0.70 28.16
C LYS A 116 -7.95 0.62 29.15
N MET A 117 -6.73 0.35 28.67
CA MET A 117 -5.56 0.21 29.50
C MET A 117 -4.96 1.56 29.86
N GLN A 118 -4.36 1.65 31.05
CA GLN A 118 -3.57 2.80 31.45
C GLN A 118 -2.21 2.77 30.75
N SER A 119 -1.79 3.91 30.20
CA SER A 119 -0.53 4.06 29.43
C SER A 119 0.73 3.72 30.23
N GLN A 120 0.69 3.83 31.56
CA GLN A 120 1.79 3.50 32.46
C GLN A 120 1.97 1.99 32.70
N SER A 121 1.04 1.14 32.22
CA SER A 121 1.13 -0.31 32.37
C SER A 121 2.18 -0.92 31.43
N SER A 122 2.93 -1.91 31.91
CA SER A 122 3.84 -2.69 31.06
C SER A 122 3.13 -3.44 29.94
N GLU A 123 1.87 -3.85 30.16
CA GLU A 123 1.07 -4.52 29.13
C GLU A 123 0.67 -3.57 28.00
N TYR A 124 0.47 -2.28 28.31
CA TYR A 124 0.14 -1.26 27.31
C TYR A 124 1.27 -1.11 26.30
N GLN A 125 2.51 -1.02 26.79
CA GLN A 125 3.69 -0.88 25.92
C GLN A 125 3.92 -2.12 25.05
N GLN A 126 3.68 -3.32 25.57
CA GLN A 126 3.76 -4.55 24.78
C GLN A 126 2.73 -4.58 23.65
N LEU A 127 1.49 -4.17 23.94
CA LEU A 127 0.42 -4.18 22.95
C LEU A 127 0.60 -3.06 21.91
N ARG A 128 1.13 -1.90 22.30
CA ARG A 128 1.54 -0.83 21.37
C ARG A 128 2.61 -1.34 20.40
N ASN A 129 3.66 -1.99 20.92
CA ASN A 129 4.72 -2.57 20.07
C ASN A 129 4.19 -3.64 19.11
N TYR A 130 3.20 -4.43 19.54
CA TYR A 130 2.53 -5.39 18.68
C TYR A 130 1.84 -4.71 17.49
N PHE A 131 1.10 -3.61 17.73
CA PHE A 131 0.51 -2.83 16.67
C PHE A 131 1.55 -2.18 15.75
N ASP A 132 2.66 -1.69 16.29
CA ASP A 132 3.76 -1.12 15.50
C ASP A 132 4.30 -2.15 14.49
N ILE A 133 4.58 -3.39 14.95
CA ILE A 133 5.04 -4.49 14.08
C ILE A 133 4.00 -4.79 13.00
N ILE A 134 2.72 -4.85 13.36
CA ILE A 134 1.65 -5.18 12.40
C ILE A 134 1.51 -4.09 11.35
N MET A 135 1.56 -2.82 11.74
CA MET A 135 1.46 -1.71 10.79
C MET A 135 2.63 -1.68 9.80
N GLU A 136 3.78 -2.26 10.14
CA GLU A 136 4.94 -2.37 9.25
C GLU A 136 4.78 -3.49 8.20
N ILE A 137 3.93 -4.49 8.45
CA ILE A 137 3.73 -5.62 7.54
C ILE A 137 2.97 -5.16 6.28
N PRO A 138 3.50 -5.42 5.05
CA PRO A 138 2.89 -4.94 3.81
C PRO A 138 1.71 -5.82 3.36
N PHE A 139 0.62 -5.86 4.13
CA PHE A 139 -0.56 -6.72 3.87
C PHE A 139 -1.18 -6.52 2.48
N TRP A 140 -1.14 -5.30 1.92
CA TRP A 140 -1.68 -4.99 0.58
C TRP A 140 -0.87 -5.63 -0.56
N THR A 141 0.39 -5.98 -0.32
CA THR A 141 1.29 -6.49 -1.36
C THR A 141 1.01 -7.96 -1.70
N VAL A 142 0.39 -8.71 -0.79
CA VAL A 142 0.17 -10.14 -0.90
C VAL A 142 -0.84 -10.49 -2.02
N GLY A 143 -1.77 -9.59 -2.35
CA GLY A 143 -2.77 -9.81 -3.41
C GLY A 143 -2.36 -9.30 -4.80
N GLU A 144 -1.67 -8.15 -4.88
CA GLU A 144 -1.40 -7.48 -6.16
C GLU A 144 -0.04 -7.85 -6.78
N LYS A 145 0.94 -8.27 -5.98
CA LYS A 145 2.29 -8.66 -6.45
C LYS A 145 2.51 -10.18 -6.49
N GLY A 146 1.48 -10.97 -6.19
CA GLY A 146 1.55 -12.44 -6.09
C GLY A 146 1.77 -13.16 -7.42
N GLN A 147 1.60 -12.48 -8.56
CA GLN A 147 1.97 -13.01 -9.88
C GLN A 147 3.37 -12.53 -10.22
N ALA A 148 4.37 -13.21 -9.69
CA ALA A 148 5.74 -12.96 -10.10
C ALA A 148 5.86 -13.34 -11.59
N ASN A 149 5.99 -12.35 -12.47
CA ASN A 149 6.25 -12.63 -13.88
C ASN A 149 7.65 -13.25 -14.04
N ILE A 150 7.72 -14.58 -14.07
CA ILE A 150 8.97 -15.31 -14.23
C ILE A 150 9.36 -15.32 -15.71
N ASP A 151 10.38 -14.54 -16.07
CA ASP A 151 11.03 -14.60 -17.39
C ASP A 151 12.36 -15.37 -17.32
N ILE A 152 12.34 -16.57 -17.90
CA ILE A 152 13.47 -17.51 -17.92
C ILE A 152 14.65 -16.95 -18.74
N ASN A 153 14.36 -16.23 -19.84
CA ASN A 153 15.42 -15.71 -20.71
C ASN A 153 16.19 -14.58 -20.03
N ASN A 154 15.45 -13.71 -19.34
CA ASN A 154 16.07 -12.65 -18.54
C ASN A 154 16.82 -13.23 -17.33
N ALA A 155 16.26 -14.23 -16.66
CA ALA A 155 16.93 -14.91 -15.55
C ALA A 155 18.28 -15.50 -15.97
N ARG A 156 18.36 -16.18 -17.13
CA ARG A 156 19.63 -16.70 -17.67
C ARG A 156 20.66 -15.58 -17.89
N LYS A 157 20.27 -14.49 -18.56
CA LYS A 157 21.17 -13.35 -18.81
C LYS A 157 21.71 -12.74 -17.52
N ILE A 158 20.88 -12.60 -16.50
CA ILE A 158 21.27 -12.04 -15.20
C ILE A 158 22.24 -13.00 -14.49
N LEU A 159 21.94 -14.30 -14.47
CA LEU A 159 22.81 -15.32 -13.88
C LEU A 159 24.19 -15.34 -14.55
N ASP A 160 24.24 -15.24 -15.88
CA ASP A 160 25.50 -15.24 -16.63
C ASP A 160 26.31 -13.96 -16.46
N ARG A 161 25.64 -12.82 -16.27
CA ARG A 161 26.30 -11.53 -16.01
C ARG A 161 26.87 -11.46 -14.60
N ASP A 162 26.11 -11.91 -13.60
CA ASP A 162 26.43 -11.69 -12.19
C ASP A 162 27.32 -12.82 -11.63
N HIS A 163 27.35 -13.99 -12.29
CA HIS A 163 28.12 -15.16 -11.83
C HIS A 163 28.94 -15.77 -12.98
N TYR A 164 30.25 -15.88 -12.78
CA TYR A 164 31.15 -16.56 -13.72
C TYR A 164 31.19 -18.08 -13.45
N GLY A 165 31.09 -18.91 -14.49
CA GLY A 165 31.08 -20.37 -14.37
C GLY A 165 29.78 -20.95 -13.81
N MET A 166 29.88 -22.04 -13.03
CA MET A 166 28.77 -22.73 -12.37
C MET A 166 27.62 -23.16 -13.30
N GLU A 167 27.95 -23.67 -14.49
CA GLU A 167 26.94 -24.02 -15.51
C GLU A 167 25.88 -24.98 -14.96
N SER A 168 26.30 -26.00 -14.20
CA SER A 168 25.39 -26.99 -13.60
C SER A 168 24.42 -26.38 -12.57
N VAL A 169 24.87 -25.38 -11.81
CA VAL A 169 24.05 -24.71 -10.79
C VAL A 169 23.06 -23.76 -11.47
N LYS A 170 23.54 -22.96 -12.44
CA LYS A 170 22.70 -22.05 -13.23
C LYS A 170 21.60 -22.81 -13.97
N GLU A 171 21.94 -23.93 -14.59
CA GLU A 171 20.97 -24.78 -15.28
C GLU A 171 19.89 -25.29 -14.30
N ARG A 172 20.28 -25.72 -13.10
CA ARG A 172 19.32 -26.19 -12.06
C ARG A 172 18.43 -25.06 -11.55
N ILE A 173 18.95 -23.85 -11.36
CA ILE A 173 18.14 -22.68 -10.97
C ILE A 173 17.11 -22.38 -12.08
N ILE A 174 17.53 -22.39 -13.34
CA ILE A 174 16.66 -22.17 -14.50
C ILE A 174 15.56 -23.24 -14.58
N GLN A 175 15.90 -24.52 -14.40
CA GLN A 175 14.93 -25.62 -14.36
C GLN A 175 13.90 -25.41 -13.25
N HIS A 176 14.34 -25.00 -12.06
CA HIS A 176 13.45 -24.73 -10.94
C HIS A 176 12.49 -23.56 -11.22
N LEU A 177 13.00 -22.46 -11.78
CA LEU A 177 12.18 -21.32 -12.21
C LEU A 177 11.16 -21.72 -13.30
N ALA A 178 11.55 -22.61 -14.21
CA ALA A 178 10.64 -23.14 -15.23
C ALA A 178 9.51 -23.97 -14.60
N VAL A 179 9.81 -24.80 -13.60
CA VAL A 179 8.78 -25.54 -12.83
C VAL A 179 7.85 -24.56 -12.11
N LEU A 180 8.39 -23.54 -11.43
CA LEU A 180 7.60 -22.52 -10.73
C LEU A 180 6.63 -21.80 -11.67
N LYS A 181 7.10 -21.43 -12.86
CA LYS A 181 6.28 -20.78 -13.90
C LYS A 181 5.12 -21.67 -14.39
N LEU A 182 5.34 -22.98 -14.49
CA LEU A 182 4.29 -23.92 -14.87
C LEU A 182 3.27 -24.11 -13.74
N THR A 183 3.74 -24.16 -12.49
CA THR A 183 2.88 -24.35 -11.32
C THR A 183 2.09 -23.10 -10.93
N GLU A 184 2.50 -21.89 -11.35
CA GLU A 184 1.81 -20.62 -11.07
C GLU A 184 0.33 -20.63 -11.52
N ASN A 185 0.02 -21.34 -12.61
CA ASN A 185 -1.33 -21.41 -13.18
C ASN A 185 -2.17 -22.60 -12.66
N THR A 186 -1.60 -23.46 -11.81
CA THR A 186 -2.27 -24.64 -11.26
C THR A 186 -2.68 -24.35 -9.80
N PRO A 187 -3.90 -24.72 -9.36
CA PRO A 187 -4.38 -24.41 -8.03
C PRO A 187 -3.49 -24.94 -6.89
N ALA A 188 -3.62 -24.27 -5.74
CA ALA A 188 -2.80 -24.19 -4.53
C ALA A 188 -2.26 -25.48 -3.86
N ASP A 189 -2.49 -26.66 -4.44
CA ASP A 189 -2.03 -27.95 -3.90
C ASP A 189 -0.75 -28.47 -4.56
N ALA A 190 -0.27 -27.81 -5.63
CA ALA A 190 1.02 -28.12 -6.25
C ALA A 190 2.17 -27.58 -5.40
N LYS A 191 2.59 -28.33 -4.36
CA LYS A 191 3.77 -28.02 -3.55
C LYS A 191 5.03 -28.04 -4.43
N SER A 192 5.48 -26.89 -4.88
CA SER A 192 6.80 -26.75 -5.49
C SER A 192 7.88 -27.01 -4.42
N PRO A 193 8.88 -27.87 -4.68
CA PRO A 193 9.96 -28.10 -3.73
C PRO A 193 10.75 -26.81 -3.47
N ILE A 194 11.15 -26.55 -2.23
CA ILE A 194 11.96 -25.38 -1.87
C ILE A 194 13.42 -25.65 -2.24
N LEU A 195 14.07 -24.70 -2.91
CA LEU A 195 15.47 -24.81 -3.30
C LEU A 195 16.39 -24.59 -2.08
N LEU A 196 17.29 -25.55 -1.83
CA LEU A 196 18.36 -25.43 -0.84
C LEU A 196 19.71 -25.33 -1.55
N LEU A 197 20.39 -24.21 -1.39
CA LEU A 197 21.76 -24.00 -1.88
C LEU A 197 22.73 -24.43 -0.79
N ASN A 198 23.61 -25.38 -1.08
CA ASN A 198 24.54 -25.95 -0.11
C ASN A 198 25.98 -25.84 -0.62
N GLY A 199 26.88 -25.35 0.24
CA GLY A 199 28.30 -25.18 -0.08
C GLY A 199 29.13 -24.69 1.12
N PRO A 200 30.47 -24.78 1.06
CA PRO A 200 31.36 -24.21 2.08
C PRO A 200 31.27 -22.68 2.11
N PRO A 201 31.64 -22.01 3.22
CA PRO A 201 31.58 -20.55 3.28
C PRO A 201 32.54 -19.91 2.26
N GLY A 202 32.06 -18.93 1.49
CA GLY A 202 32.85 -18.22 0.47
C GLY A 202 32.65 -18.69 -0.97
N VAL A 203 31.63 -19.51 -1.23
CA VAL A 203 31.16 -19.90 -2.58
C VAL A 203 29.86 -19.23 -2.95
#